data_AF-A0A8S9GNS7-F1
#
_entry.id   AF-A0A8S9GNS7-F1
#
_cell.length_a   1.000
_cell.length_b   1.000
_cell.length_c   1.000
_cell.angle_alpha   90.00
_cell.angle_beta   90.00
_cell.angle_gamma   90.00
#
_symmetry.space_group_name_H-M   'P 1'
#
loop_
_entity.id
_entity.type
_entity.pdbx_description
1 polymer ?
#
loop_
_entity_poly.entity_id
_entity_poly.type
_entity_poly.pdbx_seq_one_letter_code
_entity_poly.pdbx_strand_id
1 'polypeptide(L)'
;MATLHRLAGQLLSDNLIDRNYFYLFDKESFFTAKALNMCIPGGPKFEPLYRDMDQGDEDWNEFNDITKLIIRSPLRTEYRIAFPHLYNNRPRKVKLGAYHSPMVMYVKTEDPDLPAFYYDPLIHPISSNTNKERRKRKFYDDYDDEEKDDFTLPEGVEPLLKDTKLYTDTTSAGISLLFAPRPFNMRSGRTRRSKDIPLVSEWFKEHCPQSYPVKVRVSYQKLLKCYVLNELHSRPPKSHKKKHLFRSLAATKFFQSTELDWVEAGLQVCRQGHNMLNLLIHRKGLNYLHLDYI
;
A
#
# COMPACT_ATOMS: atom_id res chain seq x y z
N MET A 1 9.91 7.96 -16.99
CA MET A 1 9.01 7.45 -15.93
C MET A 1 7.53 7.57 -16.32
N ALA A 2 7.07 8.73 -16.79
CA ALA A 2 5.66 8.93 -17.21
C ALA A 2 5.15 7.86 -18.19
N THR A 3 5.92 7.52 -19.22
CA THR A 3 5.55 6.48 -20.19
C THR A 3 5.36 5.10 -19.55
N LEU A 4 6.25 4.73 -18.63
CA LEU A 4 6.17 3.44 -17.92
C LEU A 4 4.96 3.40 -16.98
N HIS A 5 4.70 4.50 -16.27
CA HIS A 5 3.53 4.64 -15.40
C HIS A 5 2.23 4.44 -16.21
N ARG A 6 2.13 5.09 -17.39
CA ARG A 6 0.99 4.94 -18.29
C ARG A 6 0.81 3.50 -18.78
N LEU A 7 1.89 2.83 -19.18
CA LEU A 7 1.83 1.42 -19.62
C LEU A 7 1.42 0.46 -18.50
N ALA A 8 1.82 0.78 -17.26
CA ALA A 8 1.47 -0.02 -16.09
C ALA A 8 0.05 0.24 -15.54
N GLY A 9 -0.69 1.22 -16.09
CA GLY A 9 -1.99 1.65 -15.55
C GLY A 9 -2.98 0.51 -15.32
N GLN A 10 -3.00 -0.52 -16.19
CA GLN A 10 -3.89 -1.69 -16.05
C GLN A 10 -3.64 -2.52 -14.78
N LEU A 11 -2.44 -2.46 -14.20
CA LEU A 11 -2.09 -3.19 -12.98
C LEU A 11 -2.13 -2.30 -11.74
N LEU A 12 -2.11 -0.99 -11.92
CA LEU A 12 -2.09 -0.01 -10.84
C LEU A 12 -3.52 0.32 -10.42
N SER A 13 -3.67 0.57 -9.13
CA SER A 13 -4.94 1.00 -8.58
C SER A 13 -5.11 2.50 -8.84
N ASP A 14 -6.01 2.84 -9.76
CA ASP A 14 -6.18 4.22 -10.26
C ASP A 14 -6.73 5.21 -9.21
N ASN A 15 -7.36 4.73 -8.12
CA ASN A 15 -8.15 5.55 -7.21
C ASN A 15 -7.66 5.60 -5.74
N LEU A 16 -6.42 5.17 -5.45
CA LEU A 16 -5.92 5.07 -4.06
C LEU A 16 -4.72 5.96 -3.77
N ILE A 17 -4.82 7.22 -4.18
CA ILE A 17 -3.83 8.25 -3.82
C ILE A 17 -3.93 8.56 -2.32
N ASP A 18 -5.16 8.58 -1.78
CA ASP A 18 -5.40 8.86 -0.38
C ASP A 18 -5.31 7.60 0.48
N ARG A 19 -4.49 7.67 1.53
CA ARG A 19 -4.34 6.61 2.53
C ARG A 19 -5.59 6.40 3.36
N ASN A 20 -6.46 7.40 3.45
CA ASN A 20 -7.72 7.32 4.19
C ASN A 20 -8.66 6.22 3.68
N TYR A 21 -8.52 5.78 2.42
CA TYR A 21 -9.27 4.62 1.92
C TYR A 21 -9.07 3.37 2.79
N PHE A 22 -7.87 3.17 3.33
CA PHE A 22 -7.52 2.01 4.13
C PHE A 22 -7.89 2.15 5.61
N TYR A 23 -8.75 3.12 5.98
CA TYR A 23 -9.25 3.23 7.35
C TYR A 23 -9.93 1.93 7.78
N LEU A 24 -9.48 1.36 8.89
CA LEU A 24 -9.86 0.02 9.39
C LEU A 24 -9.53 -1.15 8.45
N PHE A 25 -8.82 -0.92 7.35
CA PHE A 25 -8.40 -1.93 6.38
C PHE A 25 -6.88 -1.91 6.16
N ASP A 26 -6.15 -1.54 7.20
CA ASP A 26 -4.70 -1.48 7.24
C ASP A 26 -4.12 -2.58 8.16
N LYS A 27 -2.79 -2.71 8.17
CA LYS A 27 -2.10 -3.73 8.96
C LYS A 27 -2.39 -3.61 10.46
N GLU A 28 -2.50 -2.39 10.99
CA GLU A 28 -2.64 -2.15 12.44
C GLU A 28 -4.04 -2.55 12.88
N SER A 29 -5.06 -2.22 12.08
CA SER A 29 -6.44 -2.67 12.30
C SER A 29 -6.58 -4.19 12.22
N PHE A 30 -5.92 -4.85 11.26
CA PHE A 30 -5.95 -6.32 11.17
C PHE A 30 -5.25 -7.00 12.36
N PHE A 31 -4.16 -6.43 12.88
CA PHE A 31 -3.50 -6.96 14.08
C PHE A 31 -4.40 -6.83 15.31
N THR A 32 -5.08 -5.69 15.46
CA THR A 32 -6.04 -5.46 16.54
C THR A 32 -7.25 -6.38 16.42
N ALA A 33 -7.82 -6.54 15.22
CA ALA A 33 -8.91 -7.47 14.97
C ALA A 33 -8.54 -8.91 15.36
N LYS A 34 -7.34 -9.37 14.97
CA LYS A 34 -6.80 -10.68 15.36
C LYS A 34 -6.62 -10.81 16.88
N ALA A 35 -6.11 -9.78 17.55
CA ALA A 35 -5.85 -9.81 18.98
C ALA A 35 -7.15 -9.87 19.80
N LEU A 36 -8.20 -9.18 19.35
CA LEU A 36 -9.52 -9.12 19.98
C LEU A 36 -10.48 -10.24 19.56
N ASN A 37 -10.04 -11.16 18.68
CA ASN A 37 -10.91 -12.18 18.08
C ASN A 37 -12.15 -11.59 17.38
N MET A 38 -11.97 -10.46 16.70
CA MET A 38 -13.01 -9.77 15.92
C MET A 38 -12.71 -9.84 14.43
N CYS A 39 -13.75 -9.62 13.62
CA CYS A 39 -13.65 -9.63 12.17
C CYS A 39 -14.15 -8.30 11.60
N ILE A 40 -13.36 -7.73 10.70
CA ILE A 40 -13.75 -6.59 9.87
C ILE A 40 -14.51 -7.14 8.66
N PRO A 41 -15.64 -6.52 8.23
CA PRO A 41 -16.29 -6.89 6.98
C PRO A 41 -15.31 -6.90 5.80
N GLY A 42 -15.25 -7.99 5.05
CA GLY A 42 -14.27 -8.14 3.94
C GLY A 42 -12.84 -8.47 4.38
N GLY A 43 -12.51 -8.36 5.67
CA GLY A 43 -11.20 -8.68 6.23
C GLY A 43 -10.98 -10.18 6.53
N PRO A 44 -9.74 -10.55 6.90
CA PRO A 44 -9.37 -11.93 7.23
C PRO A 44 -9.90 -12.37 8.61
N LYS A 45 -10.18 -13.66 8.76
CA LYS A 45 -10.56 -14.30 10.04
C LYS A 45 -9.40 -15.13 10.62
N PHE A 46 -9.22 -15.05 11.94
CA PHE A 46 -8.16 -15.73 12.66
C PHE A 46 -8.70 -16.58 13.81
N GLU A 47 -7.88 -17.49 14.28
CA GLU A 47 -8.12 -18.19 15.54
C GLU A 47 -7.97 -17.22 16.73
N PRO A 48 -8.78 -17.37 17.79
CA PRO A 48 -8.66 -16.57 19.00
C PRO A 48 -7.25 -16.66 19.58
N LEU A 49 -6.62 -15.51 19.85
CA LEU A 49 -5.28 -15.46 20.45
C LEU A 49 -5.31 -15.87 21.93
N TYR A 50 -6.40 -15.54 22.59
CA TYR A 50 -6.64 -15.79 24.00
C TYR A 50 -7.98 -16.55 24.12
N ARG A 51 -7.99 -17.63 24.91
CA ARG A 51 -9.16 -18.50 25.16
C ARG A 51 -9.51 -18.56 26.65
N ASP A 52 -8.96 -17.63 27.43
CA ASP A 52 -9.04 -17.52 28.88
C ASP A 52 -10.23 -16.68 29.35
N MET A 53 -11.11 -16.29 28.43
CA MET A 53 -12.32 -15.52 28.72
C MET A 53 -13.51 -16.45 28.57
N ASP A 54 -14.15 -16.81 29.69
CA ASP A 54 -15.45 -17.45 29.69
C ASP A 54 -16.52 -16.40 29.45
N GLN A 55 -17.27 -16.56 28.36
CA GLN A 55 -18.19 -15.54 27.84
C GLN A 55 -19.33 -15.20 28.83
N GLY A 56 -19.62 -16.09 29.78
CA GLY A 56 -20.65 -15.89 30.81
C GLY A 56 -20.26 -14.93 31.94
N ASP A 57 -18.97 -14.81 32.27
CA ASP A 57 -18.51 -13.97 33.38
C ASP A 57 -18.43 -12.48 33.02
N GLU A 58 -18.29 -12.16 31.73
CA GLU A 58 -18.36 -10.77 31.26
C GLU A 58 -19.79 -10.24 31.17
N ASP A 59 -20.78 -11.09 30.83
CA ASP A 59 -22.16 -10.65 30.59
C ASP A 59 -22.95 -10.45 31.90
N TRP A 60 -22.60 -11.17 32.98
CA TRP A 60 -23.28 -11.10 34.28
C TRP A 60 -22.39 -10.47 35.36
N ASN A 61 -22.14 -9.16 35.24
CA ASN A 61 -21.47 -8.39 36.29
C ASN A 61 -22.28 -7.15 36.68
N GLU A 62 -22.01 -6.59 37.85
CA GLU A 62 -22.75 -5.44 38.40
C GLU A 62 -22.69 -4.18 37.50
N PHE A 63 -21.68 -4.12 36.64
CA PHE A 63 -21.43 -3.01 35.72
C PHE A 63 -22.22 -3.13 34.41
N ASN A 64 -22.48 -4.35 33.94
CA ASN A 64 -23.17 -4.67 32.69
C ASN A 64 -24.68 -4.93 32.89
N ASP A 65 -25.23 -4.54 34.04
CA ASP A 65 -26.66 -4.62 34.32
C ASP A 65 -27.48 -3.83 33.28
N ILE A 66 -28.38 -4.52 32.59
CA ILE A 66 -29.20 -3.96 31.51
C ILE A 66 -30.08 -2.79 31.97
N THR A 67 -30.43 -2.73 33.25
CA THR A 67 -31.23 -1.64 33.82
C THR A 67 -30.46 -0.33 33.96
N LYS A 68 -29.12 -0.41 34.02
CA LYS A 68 -28.21 0.74 34.20
C LYS A 68 -27.59 1.22 32.87
N LEU A 69 -27.72 0.43 31.79
CA LEU A 69 -27.14 0.73 30.49
C LEU A 69 -28.13 1.47 29.58
N ILE A 70 -27.74 2.67 29.12
CA ILE A 70 -28.50 3.44 28.13
C ILE A 70 -28.05 3.04 26.72
N ILE A 71 -28.83 2.20 26.04
CA ILE A 71 -28.53 1.77 24.67
C ILE A 71 -29.23 2.70 23.66
N ARG A 72 -28.50 3.70 23.16
CA ARG A 72 -28.98 4.58 22.06
C ARG A 72 -28.61 4.07 20.67
N SER A 73 -27.47 3.40 20.56
CA SER A 73 -26.98 2.83 19.31
C SER A 73 -26.16 1.58 19.63
N PRO A 74 -26.32 0.50 18.86
CA PRO A 74 -25.56 -0.72 19.09
C PRO A 74 -24.08 -0.49 18.81
N LEU A 75 -23.22 -0.99 19.70
CA LEU A 75 -21.78 -0.91 19.55
C LEU A 75 -21.31 -1.91 18.47
N ARG A 76 -20.86 -1.39 17.33
CA ARG A 76 -20.35 -2.20 16.21
C ARG A 76 -18.91 -2.67 16.43
N THR A 77 -18.50 -3.73 15.72
CA THR A 77 -17.13 -4.24 15.77
C THR A 77 -16.11 -3.23 15.27
N GLU A 78 -16.46 -2.38 14.30
CA GLU A 78 -15.58 -1.34 13.79
C GLU A 78 -15.17 -0.33 14.87
N TYR A 79 -16.07 0.01 15.80
CA TYR A 79 -15.76 0.91 16.92
C TYR A 79 -14.78 0.27 17.90
N ARG A 80 -14.95 -1.03 18.17
CA ARG A 80 -14.05 -1.80 19.03
C ARG A 80 -12.64 -1.93 18.43
N ILE A 81 -12.50 -1.87 17.11
CA ILE A 81 -11.19 -1.90 16.45
C ILE A 81 -10.60 -0.49 16.33
N ALA A 82 -11.41 0.51 15.99
CA ALA A 82 -11.00 1.91 15.88
C ALA A 82 -10.47 2.48 17.22
N PHE A 83 -11.21 2.21 18.30
CA PHE A 83 -10.88 2.69 19.65
C PHE A 83 -10.72 1.49 20.60
N PRO A 84 -9.62 0.73 20.47
CA PRO A 84 -9.50 -0.58 21.12
C PRO A 84 -9.44 -0.50 22.65
N HIS A 85 -8.93 0.61 23.20
CA HIS A 85 -8.83 0.81 24.64
C HIS A 85 -10.11 1.34 25.30
N LEU A 86 -11.06 1.87 24.51
CA LEU A 86 -12.28 2.46 25.05
C LEU A 86 -13.42 1.45 25.12
N TYR A 87 -13.59 0.63 24.07
CA TYR A 87 -14.77 -0.22 23.90
C TYR A 87 -14.52 -1.72 24.14
N ASN A 88 -13.33 -2.10 24.62
CA ASN A 88 -13.02 -3.49 24.94
C ASN A 88 -12.50 -3.63 26.37
N ASN A 89 -12.91 -4.72 27.00
CA ASN A 89 -12.30 -5.19 28.23
C ASN A 89 -10.97 -5.88 27.90
N ARG A 90 -9.94 -5.63 28.73
CA ARG A 90 -8.62 -6.29 28.64
C ARG A 90 -8.00 -6.29 27.21
N PRO A 91 -7.81 -5.12 26.58
CA PRO A 91 -7.20 -5.03 25.25
C PRO A 91 -5.71 -5.44 25.28
N ARG A 92 -5.43 -6.71 24.95
CA ARG A 92 -4.07 -7.28 24.98
C ARG A 92 -3.49 -7.37 23.57
N LYS A 93 -2.22 -6.98 23.41
CA LYS A 93 -1.48 -7.02 22.13
C LYS A 93 -2.18 -6.28 20.97
N VAL A 94 -3.04 -5.31 21.28
CA VAL A 94 -3.64 -4.41 20.29
C VAL A 94 -2.60 -3.43 19.74
N LYS A 95 -2.84 -2.91 18.53
CA LYS A 95 -2.01 -1.91 17.86
C LYS A 95 -2.85 -0.69 17.53
N LEU A 96 -2.31 0.48 17.80
CA LEU A 96 -2.94 1.75 17.46
C LEU A 96 -2.61 2.12 16.02
N GLY A 97 -3.66 2.44 15.27
CA GLY A 97 -3.62 2.91 13.90
C GLY A 97 -3.44 4.43 13.79
N ALA A 98 -2.98 4.91 12.63
CA ALA A 98 -3.20 6.31 12.26
C ALA A 98 -4.70 6.55 12.03
N TYR A 99 -5.27 7.55 12.71
CA TYR A 99 -6.71 7.84 12.59
C TYR A 99 -7.07 8.46 11.23
N HIS A 100 -6.27 9.44 10.78
CA HIS A 100 -6.56 10.19 9.56
C HIS A 100 -5.27 10.78 8.98
N SER A 101 -5.19 10.85 7.65
CA SER A 101 -4.21 11.67 6.92
C SER A 101 -4.92 12.85 6.25
N PRO A 102 -4.24 13.99 6.04
CA PRO A 102 -4.82 15.08 5.26
C PRO A 102 -5.32 14.57 3.90
N MET A 103 -6.56 14.92 3.55
CA MET A 103 -7.17 14.48 2.30
C MET A 103 -6.40 15.02 1.11
N VAL A 104 -6.03 14.13 0.19
CA VAL A 104 -5.31 14.50 -1.02
C VAL A 104 -6.33 14.87 -2.11
N MET A 105 -6.45 16.17 -2.37
CA MET A 105 -7.36 16.72 -3.39
C MET A 105 -6.62 16.88 -4.73
N TYR A 106 -6.23 15.77 -5.34
CA TYR A 106 -5.57 15.77 -6.65
C TYR A 106 -6.57 15.48 -7.77
N VAL A 107 -6.62 16.37 -8.76
CA VAL A 107 -7.43 16.19 -9.97
C VAL A 107 -6.54 15.68 -11.08
N LYS A 108 -6.90 14.54 -11.66
CA LYS A 108 -6.17 13.93 -12.77
C LYS A 108 -6.65 14.54 -14.09
N THR A 109 -5.71 15.06 -14.86
CA THR A 109 -5.95 15.60 -16.20
C THR A 109 -6.00 14.47 -17.22
N GLU A 110 -7.14 14.27 -17.89
CA GLU A 110 -7.28 13.27 -18.96
C GLU A 110 -6.95 13.85 -20.34
N ASP A 111 -7.19 15.15 -20.54
CA ASP A 111 -6.93 15.87 -21.79
C ASP A 111 -5.55 16.57 -21.75
N PRO A 112 -4.58 16.16 -22.59
CA PRO A 112 -3.26 16.78 -22.66
C PRO A 112 -3.27 18.16 -23.33
N ASP A 113 -4.34 18.55 -24.02
CA ASP A 113 -4.43 19.83 -24.71
C ASP A 113 -4.73 20.99 -23.74
N LEU A 114 -5.22 20.68 -22.54
CA LEU A 114 -5.42 21.65 -21.48
C LEU A 114 -4.08 22.09 -20.86
N PRO A 115 -3.95 23.36 -20.44
CA PRO A 115 -2.71 23.85 -19.84
C PRO A 115 -2.44 23.15 -18.51
N ALA A 116 -1.17 23.03 -18.09
CA ALA A 116 -0.82 22.26 -16.89
C ALA A 116 -1.45 22.81 -15.59
N PHE A 117 -1.68 24.13 -15.53
CA PHE A 117 -2.39 24.79 -14.44
C PHE A 117 -3.64 25.43 -15.00
N TYR A 118 -4.80 24.88 -14.67
CA TYR A 118 -6.10 25.43 -15.02
C TYR A 118 -7.08 25.26 -13.87
N TYR A 119 -8.16 26.03 -13.93
CA TYR A 119 -9.25 25.93 -13.00
C TYR A 119 -10.19 24.80 -13.45
N ASP A 120 -10.05 23.62 -12.83
CA ASP A 120 -10.82 22.45 -13.20
C ASP A 120 -12.31 22.60 -12.82
N PRO A 121 -13.26 22.15 -13.66
CA PRO A 121 -14.70 22.20 -13.34
C PRO A 121 -15.11 21.49 -12.04
N LEU A 122 -14.31 20.54 -11.56
CA LEU A 122 -14.53 19.86 -10.28
C LEU A 122 -14.26 20.77 -9.07
N ILE A 123 -13.55 21.89 -9.25
CA ILE A 123 -13.21 22.83 -8.17
C ILE A 123 -14.37 23.81 -7.96
N HIS A 124 -14.87 23.91 -6.73
CA HIS A 124 -15.94 24.84 -6.37
C HIS A 124 -15.54 26.30 -6.60
N PRO A 125 -16.34 27.08 -7.38
CA PRO A 125 -16.00 28.46 -7.72
C PRO A 125 -15.82 29.33 -6.48
N ILE A 126 -14.76 30.12 -6.48
CA ILE A 126 -14.46 31.05 -5.38
C ILE A 126 -15.41 32.24 -5.50
N SER A 127 -16.42 32.30 -4.62
CA SER A 127 -17.34 33.44 -4.54
C SER A 127 -16.61 34.66 -3.97
N SER A 128 -16.67 35.79 -4.69
CA SER A 128 -16.06 37.05 -4.25
C SER A 128 -16.91 37.85 -3.25
N ASN A 129 -18.16 37.43 -3.01
CA ASN A 129 -19.16 38.28 -2.35
C ASN A 129 -18.90 38.49 -0.85
N THR A 130 -18.32 37.52 -0.14
CA THR A 130 -18.02 37.65 1.31
C THR A 130 -16.77 38.47 1.62
N ASN A 131 -15.89 38.69 0.63
CA ASN A 131 -14.61 39.37 0.84
C ASN A 131 -14.55 40.81 0.30
N LYS A 132 -15.51 41.24 -0.54
CA LYS A 132 -15.50 42.59 -1.12
C LYS A 132 -15.59 43.69 -0.05
N GLU A 133 -16.43 43.54 0.96
CA GLU A 133 -16.57 44.53 2.04
C GLU A 133 -15.35 44.54 2.97
N ARG A 134 -14.77 43.36 3.27
CA ARG A 134 -13.59 43.25 4.15
C ARG A 134 -12.30 43.72 3.47
N ARG A 135 -12.17 43.52 2.15
CA ARG A 135 -11.06 44.08 1.35
C ARG A 135 -11.16 45.59 1.21
N LYS A 136 -12.36 46.15 0.98
CA LYS A 136 -12.56 47.61 0.93
C LYS A 136 -12.17 48.28 2.26
N ARG A 137 -12.58 47.70 3.40
CA ARG A 137 -12.21 48.24 4.73
C ARG A 137 -10.70 48.22 4.99
N LYS A 138 -9.99 47.15 4.61
CA LYS A 138 -8.52 47.07 4.80
C LYS A 138 -7.70 47.93 3.82
N PHE A 139 -8.25 48.30 2.67
CA PHE A 139 -7.52 49.12 1.70
C PHE A 139 -7.61 50.62 2.02
N TYR A 140 -8.70 51.05 2.65
CA TYR A 140 -8.89 52.46 3.05
C TYR A 140 -8.36 52.79 4.46
N ASP A 141 -8.27 51.81 5.38
CA ASP A 141 -7.83 52.10 6.77
C ASP A 141 -6.29 52.17 6.98
N ASP A 142 -5.44 51.86 5.99
CA ASP A 142 -3.98 51.74 6.21
C ASP A 142 -3.09 52.65 5.33
N TYR A 143 -3.64 53.33 4.30
CA TYR A 143 -2.83 54.15 3.36
C TYR A 143 -3.55 55.35 2.72
N ASP A 144 -4.56 55.95 3.36
CA ASP A 144 -5.07 57.28 2.94
C ASP A 144 -4.32 58.43 3.67
N ASP A 145 -2.98 58.31 3.77
CA ASP A 145 -2.12 59.47 3.99
C ASP A 145 -1.56 59.87 2.62
N GLU A 146 -2.17 60.87 1.99
CA GLU A 146 -1.85 61.45 0.67
C GLU A 146 -0.44 62.11 0.58
N GLU A 147 0.49 61.79 1.48
CA GLU A 147 1.90 62.26 1.46
C GLU A 147 2.89 61.16 1.92
N LYS A 148 2.87 59.98 1.28
CA LYS A 148 3.98 59.02 1.40
C LYS A 148 4.74 59.00 0.08
N ASP A 149 6.01 59.39 0.12
CA ASP A 149 7.01 59.21 -0.95
C ASP A 149 6.65 58.02 -1.85
N ASP A 150 6.48 58.25 -3.15
CA ASP A 150 6.21 57.23 -4.14
C ASP A 150 7.27 56.12 -4.02
N PHE A 151 6.93 55.04 -3.32
CA PHE A 151 7.86 53.94 -3.12
C PHE A 151 8.09 53.25 -4.47
N THR A 152 9.23 53.55 -5.10
CA THR A 152 9.66 52.89 -6.34
C THR A 152 10.64 51.78 -6.03
N LEU A 153 10.44 50.61 -6.65
CA LEU A 153 11.45 49.55 -6.62
C LEU A 153 12.73 50.02 -7.36
N PRO A 154 13.93 49.64 -6.87
CA PRO A 154 15.18 49.94 -7.55
C PRO A 154 15.23 49.41 -8.98
N GLU A 155 15.98 50.10 -9.85
CA GLU A 155 16.21 49.67 -11.22
C GLU A 155 16.89 48.28 -11.26
N GLY A 156 16.39 47.39 -12.13
CA GLY A 156 16.84 46.00 -12.21
C GLY A 156 16.13 45.02 -11.27
N VAL A 157 15.19 45.48 -10.43
CA VAL A 157 14.33 44.59 -9.64
C VAL A 157 13.17 44.11 -10.52
N GLU A 158 13.27 42.86 -10.96
CA GLU A 158 12.23 42.16 -11.72
C GLU A 158 11.78 40.88 -11.01
N PRO A 159 10.64 40.27 -11.40
CA PRO A 159 10.27 38.95 -10.89
C PRO A 159 11.39 37.93 -11.13
N LEU A 160 11.76 37.19 -10.08
CA LEU A 160 12.92 36.27 -10.05
C LEU A 160 13.03 35.31 -11.25
N LEU A 161 11.91 34.89 -11.83
CA LEU A 161 11.83 33.86 -12.86
C LEU A 161 11.13 34.36 -14.14
N LYS A 162 11.24 35.66 -14.44
CA LYS A 162 10.58 36.32 -15.59
C LYS A 162 10.84 35.63 -16.93
N ASP A 163 12.06 35.13 -17.15
CA ASP A 163 12.46 34.50 -18.41
C ASP A 163 11.94 33.07 -18.57
N THR A 164 11.46 32.44 -17.49
CA THR A 164 11.03 31.04 -17.51
C THR A 164 9.51 30.92 -17.70
N LYS A 165 9.08 30.03 -18.60
CA LYS A 165 7.66 29.73 -18.78
C LYS A 165 7.08 29.07 -17.52
N LEU A 166 5.84 29.42 -17.18
CA LEU A 166 5.13 28.87 -16.01
C LEU A 166 4.99 27.34 -16.06
N TYR A 167 4.76 26.78 -17.25
CA TYR A 167 4.69 25.34 -17.49
C TYR A 167 5.29 24.98 -18.85
N THR A 168 5.62 23.71 -19.00
CA THR A 168 6.14 23.08 -20.21
C THR A 168 5.31 21.83 -20.53
N ASP A 169 5.54 21.22 -21.69
CA ASP A 169 4.84 20.02 -22.15
C ASP A 169 4.97 18.82 -21.19
N THR A 170 5.98 18.84 -20.30
CA THR A 170 6.25 17.75 -19.34
C THR A 170 5.77 18.05 -17.91
N THR A 171 5.28 19.26 -17.65
CA THR A 171 4.91 19.71 -16.30
C THR A 171 3.73 18.91 -15.74
N SER A 172 2.67 18.71 -16.53
CA SER A 172 1.49 17.92 -16.13
C SER A 172 1.85 16.47 -15.80
N ALA A 173 2.64 15.83 -16.66
CA ALA A 173 3.15 14.48 -16.45
C ALA A 173 4.04 14.38 -15.20
N GLY A 174 4.84 15.41 -14.92
CA GLY A 174 5.67 15.50 -13.71
C GLY A 174 4.83 15.58 -12.44
N ILE A 175 3.77 16.40 -12.43
CA ILE A 175 2.83 16.53 -11.31
C ILE A 175 2.09 15.20 -11.10
N SER A 176 1.64 14.54 -12.17
CA SER A 176 0.99 13.23 -12.07
C SER A 176 1.90 12.17 -11.42
N LEU A 177 3.19 12.17 -11.71
CA LEU A 177 4.14 11.24 -11.10
C LEU A 177 4.35 11.49 -9.60
N LEU A 178 4.09 12.70 -9.08
CA LEU A 178 4.18 12.98 -7.65
C LEU A 178 3.18 12.13 -6.85
N PHE A 179 1.99 11.94 -7.41
CA PHE A 179 0.89 11.18 -6.81
C PHE A 179 0.86 9.71 -7.25
N ALA A 180 1.80 9.28 -8.09
CA ALA A 180 1.88 7.90 -8.53
C ALA A 180 2.30 6.96 -7.38
N PRO A 181 1.85 5.69 -7.38
CA PRO A 181 2.29 4.72 -6.40
C PRO A 181 3.79 4.40 -6.56
N ARG A 182 4.42 3.92 -5.49
CA ARG A 182 5.77 3.32 -5.60
C ARG A 182 5.67 2.13 -6.56
N PRO A 183 6.51 2.02 -7.60
CA PRO A 183 7.83 2.67 -7.77
C PRO A 183 7.86 3.96 -8.61
N PHE A 184 6.74 4.42 -9.15
CA PHE A 184 6.71 5.45 -10.19
C PHE A 184 6.95 6.88 -9.68
N ASN A 185 6.71 7.13 -8.39
CA ASN A 185 7.03 8.41 -7.72
C ASN A 185 8.52 8.65 -7.46
N MET A 186 9.40 7.72 -7.83
CA MET A 186 10.85 7.84 -7.61
C MET A 186 11.59 8.02 -8.94
N ARG A 187 12.56 8.94 -8.97
CA ARG A 187 13.44 9.16 -10.13
C ARG A 187 14.54 8.10 -10.27
N SER A 188 14.97 7.53 -9.14
CA SER A 188 16.03 6.54 -9.05
C SER A 188 15.71 5.50 -7.98
N GLY A 189 16.19 4.27 -8.17
CA GLY A 189 15.99 3.19 -7.22
C GLY A 189 16.98 2.05 -7.42
N ARG A 190 16.88 1.03 -6.56
CA ARG A 190 17.71 -0.18 -6.67
C ARG A 190 16.96 -1.25 -7.46
N THR A 191 17.67 -1.96 -8.34
CA THR A 191 17.12 -3.14 -9.01
C THR A 191 16.75 -4.21 -7.98
N ARG A 192 15.61 -4.87 -8.21
CA ARG A 192 15.07 -5.92 -7.33
C ARG A 192 14.97 -7.22 -8.12
N ARG A 193 14.95 -8.35 -7.44
CA ARG A 193 14.70 -9.65 -8.10
C ARG A 193 13.26 -9.66 -8.60
N SER A 194 13.01 -10.32 -9.73
CA SER A 194 11.67 -10.48 -10.30
C SER A 194 10.66 -11.05 -9.29
N LYS A 195 11.09 -12.03 -8.48
CA LYS A 195 10.27 -12.67 -7.42
C LYS A 195 9.90 -11.74 -6.26
N ASP A 196 10.64 -10.65 -6.05
CA ASP A 196 10.39 -9.71 -4.95
C ASP A 196 9.35 -8.63 -5.34
N ILE A 197 8.83 -8.67 -6.57
CA ILE A 197 7.87 -7.68 -7.10
C ILE A 197 6.47 -8.30 -7.12
N PRO A 198 5.63 -8.04 -6.11
CA PRO A 198 4.30 -8.61 -6.04
C PRO A 198 3.29 -7.78 -6.85
N LEU A 199 3.20 -8.07 -8.16
CA LEU A 199 2.38 -7.31 -9.12
C LEU A 199 0.90 -7.17 -8.71
N VAL A 200 0.32 -8.21 -8.13
CA VAL A 200 -1.11 -8.27 -7.79
C VAL A 200 -1.39 -7.98 -6.31
N SER A 201 -0.38 -7.55 -5.55
CA SER A 201 -0.56 -7.40 -4.10
C SER A 201 -1.48 -6.27 -3.70
N GLU A 202 -1.55 -5.20 -4.48
CA GLU A 202 -2.43 -4.07 -4.17
C GLU A 202 -3.90 -4.45 -4.35
N TRP A 203 -4.22 -5.28 -5.35
CA TRP A 203 -5.59 -5.68 -5.63
C TRP A 203 -6.30 -6.33 -4.44
N PHE A 204 -5.64 -7.28 -3.76
CA PHE A 204 -6.27 -7.95 -2.61
C PHE A 204 -6.14 -7.16 -1.30
N LYS A 205 -5.29 -6.11 -1.25
CA LYS A 205 -5.23 -5.18 -0.12
C LYS A 205 -6.39 -4.19 -0.14
N GLU A 206 -7.07 -4.04 -1.26
CA GLU A 206 -8.29 -3.27 -1.40
C GLU A 206 -9.54 -4.09 -1.05
N HIS A 207 -10.66 -3.40 -0.87
CA HIS A 207 -11.94 -4.05 -0.68
C HIS A 207 -12.38 -4.74 -1.98
N CYS A 208 -12.76 -6.01 -1.87
CA CYS A 208 -13.29 -6.77 -2.99
C CYS A 208 -14.63 -6.16 -3.47
N PRO A 209 -14.82 -5.90 -4.78
CA PRO A 209 -16.09 -5.45 -5.32
C PRO A 209 -17.26 -6.36 -4.94
N GLN A 210 -18.40 -5.77 -4.54
CA GLN A 210 -19.55 -6.54 -4.06
C GLN A 210 -20.20 -7.42 -5.15
N SER A 211 -20.06 -7.03 -6.42
CA SER A 211 -20.57 -7.76 -7.58
C SER A 211 -19.89 -9.10 -7.81
N TYR A 212 -18.69 -9.31 -7.26
CA TYR A 212 -17.94 -10.55 -7.46
C TYR A 212 -18.51 -11.73 -6.68
N PRO A 213 -18.41 -12.96 -7.21
CA PRO A 213 -18.98 -14.15 -6.55
C PRO A 213 -18.27 -14.48 -5.23
N VAL A 214 -18.97 -15.23 -4.36
CA VAL A 214 -18.47 -15.64 -3.03
C VAL A 214 -17.07 -16.26 -3.10
N LYS A 215 -16.80 -17.10 -4.11
CA LYS A 215 -15.49 -17.72 -4.34
C LYS A 215 -14.37 -16.69 -4.37
N VAL A 216 -14.56 -15.59 -5.11
CA VAL A 216 -13.55 -14.53 -5.24
C VAL A 216 -13.39 -13.77 -3.93
N ARG A 217 -14.50 -13.42 -3.26
CA ARG A 217 -14.46 -12.74 -1.96
C ARG A 217 -13.72 -13.55 -0.89
N VAL A 218 -13.92 -14.88 -0.86
CA VAL A 218 -13.17 -15.78 0.03
C VAL A 218 -11.69 -15.83 -0.34
N SER A 219 -11.35 -15.81 -1.64
CA SER A 219 -9.94 -15.75 -2.07
C SER A 219 -9.25 -14.46 -1.60
N TYR A 220 -9.91 -13.30 -1.72
CA TYR A 220 -9.39 -12.02 -1.19
C TYR A 220 -9.10 -12.11 0.31
N GLN A 221 -10.06 -12.61 1.10
CA GLN A 221 -9.88 -12.80 2.54
C GLN A 221 -8.71 -13.74 2.87
N LYS A 222 -8.51 -14.81 2.09
CA LYS A 222 -7.39 -15.75 2.29
C LYS A 222 -6.04 -15.11 1.95
N LEU A 223 -5.95 -14.35 0.85
CA LEU A 223 -4.72 -13.63 0.48
C LEU A 223 -4.36 -12.57 1.53
N LEU A 224 -5.35 -11.80 2.00
CA LEU A 224 -5.19 -10.87 3.12
C LEU A 224 -4.71 -11.59 4.38
N LYS A 225 -5.28 -12.75 4.70
CA LYS A 225 -4.84 -13.55 5.85
C LYS A 225 -3.37 -13.92 5.75
N CYS A 226 -2.91 -14.37 4.59
CA CYS A 226 -1.49 -14.68 4.35
C CYS A 226 -0.61 -13.43 4.50
N TYR A 227 -1.02 -12.30 3.94
CA TYR A 227 -0.32 -11.02 4.08
C TYR A 227 -0.19 -10.59 5.55
N VAL A 228 -1.29 -10.59 6.30
CA VAL A 228 -1.30 -10.19 7.72
C VAL A 228 -0.43 -11.13 8.56
N LEU A 229 -0.47 -12.44 8.32
CA LEU A 229 0.40 -13.40 9.04
C LEU A 229 1.89 -13.19 8.73
N ASN A 230 2.22 -12.90 7.48
CA ASN A 230 3.60 -12.60 7.08
C ASN A 230 4.11 -11.33 7.77
N GLU A 231 3.32 -10.25 7.79
CA GLU A 231 3.68 -9.00 8.45
C GLU A 231 3.75 -9.16 9.98
N LEU A 232 2.83 -9.90 10.59
CA LEU A 232 2.78 -10.10 12.05
C LEU A 232 3.99 -10.88 12.58
N HIS A 233 4.43 -11.90 11.83
CA HIS A 233 5.55 -12.75 12.22
C HIS A 233 6.89 -12.34 11.60
N SER A 234 6.90 -11.24 10.85
CA SER A 234 8.11 -10.69 10.26
C SER A 234 9.12 -10.33 11.35
N ARG A 235 10.33 -10.87 11.23
CA ARG A 235 11.46 -10.55 12.13
C ARG A 235 12.61 -10.01 11.28
N PRO A 236 13.36 -9.02 11.78
CA PRO A 236 14.53 -8.53 11.08
C PRO A 236 15.51 -9.70 10.81
N PRO A 237 16.09 -9.78 9.61
CA PRO A 237 17.01 -10.85 9.27
C PRO A 237 18.22 -10.79 10.18
N LYS A 238 18.58 -11.94 10.77
CA LYS A 238 19.78 -12.05 11.61
C LYS A 238 21.03 -11.89 10.74
N SER A 239 22.02 -11.18 11.26
CA SER A 239 23.32 -11.07 10.59
C SER A 239 24.01 -12.43 10.59
N HIS A 240 24.38 -12.90 9.40
CA HIS A 240 25.09 -14.16 9.21
C HIS A 240 26.28 -13.94 8.25
N LYS A 241 27.33 -14.77 8.40
CA LYS A 241 28.44 -14.78 7.45
C LYS A 241 27.93 -15.21 6.07
N LYS A 242 28.19 -14.39 5.05
CA LYS A 242 27.78 -14.68 3.67
C LYS A 242 28.51 -15.92 3.15
N LYS A 243 27.75 -16.94 2.76
CA LYS A 243 28.26 -18.16 2.11
C LYS A 243 27.82 -18.16 0.65
N HIS A 244 28.77 -18.22 -0.27
CA HIS A 244 28.51 -18.16 -1.72
C HIS A 244 28.75 -19.52 -2.38
N LEU A 245 27.75 -20.41 -2.35
CA LEU A 245 27.87 -21.80 -2.81
C LEU A 245 28.42 -21.91 -4.24
N PHE A 246 27.85 -21.19 -5.21
CA PHE A 246 28.29 -21.28 -6.60
C PHE A 246 29.70 -20.71 -6.83
N ARG A 247 30.13 -19.70 -6.06
CA ARG A 247 31.53 -19.22 -6.11
C ARG A 247 32.49 -20.28 -5.59
N SER A 248 32.11 -20.99 -4.53
CA SER A 248 32.92 -22.08 -3.99
C SER A 248 33.00 -23.27 -4.95
N LEU A 249 31.92 -23.62 -5.63
CA LEU A 249 31.92 -24.72 -6.63
C LEU A 249 32.75 -24.36 -7.87
N ALA A 250 32.59 -23.14 -8.40
CA ALA A 250 33.34 -22.66 -9.57
C ALA A 250 34.85 -22.53 -9.32
N ALA A 251 35.28 -22.38 -8.07
CA ALA A 251 36.71 -22.37 -7.72
C ALA A 251 37.36 -23.77 -7.81
N THR A 252 36.58 -24.84 -7.90
CA THR A 252 37.11 -26.21 -8.00
C THR A 252 37.29 -26.63 -9.47
N LYS A 253 38.25 -27.51 -9.74
CA LYS A 253 38.52 -28.04 -11.09
C LYS A 253 37.37 -28.86 -11.70
N PHE A 254 36.37 -29.25 -10.91
CA PHE A 254 35.27 -30.12 -11.35
C PHE A 254 34.13 -29.36 -12.03
N PHE A 255 34.08 -28.04 -11.88
CA PHE A 255 33.02 -27.20 -12.45
C PHE A 255 33.59 -26.23 -13.47
N GLN A 256 32.92 -26.13 -14.62
CA GLN A 256 33.22 -25.18 -15.69
C GLN A 256 32.02 -24.24 -15.87
N SER A 257 32.25 -23.06 -16.45
CA SER A 257 31.20 -22.07 -16.73
C SER A 257 31.04 -21.88 -18.22
N THR A 258 29.79 -21.84 -18.69
CA THR A 258 29.42 -21.56 -20.08
C THR A 258 28.13 -20.77 -20.11
N GLU A 259 27.83 -20.16 -21.26
CA GLU A 259 26.52 -19.56 -21.57
C GLU A 259 25.74 -20.53 -22.45
N LEU A 260 24.46 -20.72 -22.17
CA LEU A 260 23.57 -21.67 -22.87
C LEU A 260 22.16 -21.10 -22.95
N ASP A 261 21.37 -21.60 -23.89
CA ASP A 261 19.93 -21.32 -23.94
C ASP A 261 19.22 -21.91 -22.71
N TRP A 262 18.18 -21.21 -22.23
CA TRP A 262 17.44 -21.61 -21.03
C TRP A 262 16.70 -22.94 -21.22
N VAL A 263 16.19 -23.19 -22.44
CA VAL A 263 15.52 -24.47 -22.78
C VAL A 263 16.53 -25.61 -22.78
N GLU A 264 17.71 -25.39 -23.37
CA GLU A 264 18.78 -26.38 -23.37
C GLU A 264 19.22 -26.74 -21.95
N ALA A 265 19.48 -25.73 -21.10
CA ALA A 265 19.82 -25.94 -19.70
C ALA A 265 18.70 -26.67 -18.94
N GLY A 266 17.43 -26.35 -19.22
CA GLY A 266 16.27 -27.03 -18.64
C GLY A 266 16.23 -28.53 -18.98
N LEU A 267 16.40 -28.88 -20.27
CA LEU A 267 16.45 -30.27 -20.72
C LEU A 267 17.61 -31.05 -20.10
N GLN A 268 18.78 -30.42 -19.97
CA GLN A 268 19.94 -31.03 -19.30
C GLN A 268 19.64 -31.33 -17.82
N VAL A 269 19.02 -30.40 -17.08
CA VAL A 269 18.65 -30.61 -15.66
C VAL A 269 17.62 -31.73 -15.52
N CYS A 270 16.58 -31.78 -16.36
CA CYS A 270 15.58 -32.87 -16.33
C CYS A 270 16.22 -34.24 -16.56
N ARG A 271 17.09 -34.35 -17.59
CA ARG A 271 17.80 -35.59 -17.90
C ARG A 271 18.75 -36.02 -16.77
N GLN A 272 19.50 -35.08 -16.19
CA GLN A 272 20.38 -35.35 -15.05
C GLN A 272 19.59 -35.85 -13.85
N GLY A 273 18.48 -35.19 -13.50
CA GLY A 273 17.61 -35.61 -12.40
C GLY A 273 17.04 -37.01 -12.59
N HIS A 274 16.50 -37.32 -13.77
CA HIS A 274 15.98 -38.64 -14.10
C HIS A 274 17.06 -39.73 -14.00
N ASN A 275 18.25 -39.49 -14.55
CA ASN A 275 19.38 -40.43 -14.47
C ASN A 275 19.84 -40.65 -13.02
N MET A 276 19.92 -39.59 -12.21
CA MET A 276 20.30 -39.69 -10.79
C MET A 276 19.32 -40.56 -10.00
N LEU A 277 18.02 -40.43 -10.26
CA LEU A 277 16.98 -41.23 -9.62
C LEU A 277 17.01 -42.69 -10.11
N ASN A 278 17.17 -42.93 -11.41
CA ASN A 278 17.30 -44.30 -11.94
C ASN A 278 18.55 -45.02 -11.40
N LEU A 279 19.68 -44.33 -11.33
CA LEU A 279 20.88 -44.90 -10.72
C LEU A 279 20.63 -45.27 -9.25
N LEU A 280 19.79 -44.53 -8.53
CA LEU A 280 19.40 -44.87 -7.16
C LEU A 280 18.51 -46.13 -7.10
N ILE A 281 17.53 -46.26 -8.01
CA ILE A 281 16.65 -47.44 -8.14
C ILE A 281 17.47 -48.70 -8.39
N HIS A 282 18.36 -48.66 -9.39
CA HIS A 282 19.25 -49.76 -9.71
C HIS A 282 20.21 -50.09 -8.57
N ARG A 283 20.78 -49.07 -7.93
CA ARG A 283 21.67 -49.26 -6.77
C ARG A 283 20.95 -49.92 -5.58
N LYS A 284 19.64 -49.74 -5.45
CA LYS A 284 18.80 -50.39 -4.43
C LYS A 284 18.26 -51.75 -4.88
N GLY A 285 18.57 -52.21 -6.09
CA GLY A 285 18.13 -53.51 -6.62
C GLY A 285 16.63 -53.56 -6.96
N LEU A 286 15.98 -52.41 -7.16
CA LEU A 286 14.54 -52.30 -7.40
C LEU A 286 14.21 -52.48 -8.89
N ASN A 287 14.62 -53.60 -9.48
CA ASN A 287 14.52 -53.83 -10.94
C ASN A 287 13.07 -53.95 -11.47
N TYR A 288 12.10 -54.11 -10.58
CA TYR A 288 10.67 -54.14 -10.91
C TYR A 288 10.04 -52.74 -10.98
N LEU A 289 10.77 -51.70 -10.59
CA LEU A 289 10.29 -50.33 -10.60
C LEU A 289 10.87 -49.60 -11.81
N HIS A 290 9.98 -49.07 -12.66
CA HIS A 290 10.35 -48.26 -13.81
C HIS A 290 9.96 -46.81 -13.55
N LEU A 291 10.93 -45.90 -13.66
CA LEU A 291 10.68 -44.46 -13.66
C LEU A 291 10.46 -44.02 -15.10
N ASP A 292 9.29 -43.47 -15.39
CA ASP A 292 9.01 -42.85 -16.68
C ASP A 292 9.66 -41.46 -16.78
N TYR A 293 9.58 -40.87 -17.97
CA TYR A 293 10.22 -39.60 -18.29
C TYR A 293 9.39 -38.37 -17.90
N ILE A 294 8.22 -38.57 -17.27
CA ILE A 294 7.24 -37.52 -16.94
C ILE A 294 7.39 -37.09 -15.48
#